data_AF-B4WJR5-F1
#
_entry.id   AF-B4WJR5-F1
#
_cell.length_a   1.000
_cell.length_b   1.000
_cell.length_c   1.000
_cell.angle_alpha   90.00
_cell.angle_beta   90.00
_cell.angle_gamma   90.00
#
_symmetry.space_group_name_H-M   'P 1'
#
loop_
_entity.id
_entity.type
_entity.pdbx_description
1 polymer ?
#
loop_
_entity_poly.entity_id
_entity_poly.type
_entity_poly.pdbx_seq_one_letter_code
_entity_poly.pdbx_strand_id
1 'polypeptide(L)'
;MRRYKAIVGVLLAAIATFLVSCGGSPEAVAPTYTPEKIAQITNYVRRLESSRNRFPELLNYIEKDNWVNVDNFTHGPLGQLRAELLRLSGQLLPEDQPKAKALSEEILGHLENLDAASEERNYGEALTQYREFVGDFEALLSIVPEGARQDAIDQAEKEADVYEMTTTFPDEKEIRAAEEDMVRTPVLLDGDT
;
A
#
# COMPACT_ATOMS: atom_id res chain seq x y z
N MET A 1 64.93 -19.88 -23.15
CA MET A 1 63.98 -18.88 -23.72
C MET A 1 62.51 -19.09 -23.31
N ARG A 2 62.03 -20.34 -23.19
CA ARG A 2 60.61 -20.65 -22.93
C ARG A 2 60.12 -20.33 -21.50
N ARG A 3 61.00 -20.42 -20.50
CA ARG A 3 60.67 -20.12 -19.09
C ARG A 3 60.57 -18.62 -18.80
N TYR A 4 61.35 -17.79 -19.49
CA TYR A 4 61.31 -16.32 -19.33
C TYR A 4 60.00 -15.74 -19.91
N LYS A 5 59.50 -16.30 -21.02
CA LYS A 5 58.18 -15.93 -21.57
C LYS A 5 57.04 -16.23 -20.61
N ALA A 6 57.11 -17.33 -19.86
CA ALA A 6 56.10 -17.69 -18.87
C ALA A 6 56.14 -16.75 -17.64
N ILE A 7 57.34 -16.43 -17.14
CA ILE A 7 57.51 -15.52 -16.00
C ILE A 7 57.05 -14.11 -16.34
N VAL A 8 57.39 -13.61 -17.53
CA VAL A 8 56.93 -12.29 -18.02
C VAL A 8 55.41 -12.26 -18.20
N GLY A 9 54.80 -13.35 -18.68
CA GLY A 9 53.34 -13.44 -18.79
C GLY A 9 52.62 -13.38 -17.44
N VAL A 10 53.14 -14.06 -16.41
CA VAL A 10 52.57 -14.05 -15.05
C VAL A 10 52.73 -12.67 -14.41
N LEU A 11 53.87 -12.00 -14.60
CA LEU A 11 54.10 -10.65 -14.10
C LEU A 11 53.16 -9.63 -14.75
N LEU A 12 52.97 -9.72 -16.07
CA LEU A 12 52.01 -8.86 -16.79
C LEU A 12 50.57 -9.09 -16.34
N ALA A 13 50.18 -10.35 -16.12
CA ALA A 13 48.85 -10.69 -15.62
C ALA A 13 48.63 -10.13 -14.19
N ALA A 14 49.63 -10.22 -13.31
CA ALA A 14 49.55 -9.68 -11.95
C ALA A 14 49.48 -8.14 -11.91
N ILE A 15 50.18 -7.47 -12.82
CA ILE A 15 50.12 -6.00 -12.95
C ILE A 15 48.75 -5.57 -13.49
N ALA A 16 48.18 -6.31 -14.46
CA ALA A 16 46.87 -6.01 -15.02
C ALA A 16 45.74 -6.13 -13.98
N THR A 17 45.77 -7.13 -13.10
CA THR A 17 44.79 -7.25 -11.99
C THR A 17 44.95 -6.16 -10.96
N PHE A 18 46.17 -5.73 -10.65
CA PHE A 18 46.40 -4.60 -9.73
C PHE A 18 45.91 -3.27 -10.29
N LEU A 19 46.05 -3.05 -11.61
CA LEU A 19 45.59 -1.82 -12.27
C LEU A 19 44.06 -1.74 -12.37
N VAL A 20 43.37 -2.86 -12.62
CA VAL A 20 41.89 -2.91 -12.63
C VAL A 20 41.31 -2.74 -11.21
N SER A 21 42.02 -3.21 -10.19
CA SER A 21 41.54 -3.14 -8.80
C SER A 21 41.76 -1.77 -8.12
N CYS A 22 42.47 -0.82 -8.76
CA CYS A 22 42.81 0.48 -8.18
C CYS A 22 42.10 1.67 -8.86
N GLY A 23 41.10 1.40 -9.71
CA GLY A 23 40.17 2.43 -10.16
C GLY A 23 39.26 2.80 -9.00
N GLY A 24 39.63 3.82 -8.23
CA GLY A 24 38.79 4.38 -7.17
C GLY A 24 37.39 4.67 -7.71
N SER A 25 36.37 4.25 -6.97
CA SER A 25 34.98 4.51 -7.32
C SER A 25 34.80 6.01 -7.61
N PRO A 26 34.10 6.38 -8.70
CA PRO A 26 33.79 7.78 -8.95
C PRO A 26 33.10 8.37 -7.72
N GLU A 27 33.41 9.63 -7.44
CA GLU A 27 32.89 10.41 -6.32
C GLU A 27 31.37 10.19 -6.21
N ALA A 28 30.93 9.68 -5.05
CA ALA A 28 29.57 9.23 -4.86
C ALA A 28 28.60 10.41 -4.99
N VAL A 29 27.90 10.48 -6.11
CA VAL A 29 26.77 11.38 -6.30
C VAL A 29 25.74 11.05 -5.22
N ALA A 30 25.23 12.08 -4.52
CA ALA A 30 24.18 11.90 -3.52
C ALA A 30 23.04 11.08 -4.13
N PRO A 31 22.61 9.98 -3.49
CA PRO A 31 21.62 9.11 -4.07
C PRO A 31 20.29 9.87 -4.17
N THR A 32 19.69 9.85 -5.36
CA THR A 32 18.39 10.47 -5.63
C THR A 32 17.41 9.39 -6.06
N TYR A 33 16.11 9.64 -5.89
CA TYR A 33 15.09 8.70 -6.32
C TYR A 33 14.98 8.67 -7.85
N THR A 34 15.24 7.51 -8.45
CA THR A 34 14.98 7.28 -9.88
C THR A 34 13.48 7.03 -10.11
N PRO A 35 12.95 7.24 -11.33
CA PRO A 35 11.55 6.93 -11.63
C PRO A 35 11.16 5.48 -11.30
N GLU A 36 12.05 4.51 -11.56
CA GLU A 36 11.82 3.10 -11.23
C GLU A 36 11.75 2.88 -9.72
N LYS A 37 12.54 3.63 -8.96
CA LYS A 37 12.53 3.57 -7.49
C LYS A 37 11.24 4.19 -6.93
N ILE A 38 10.79 5.31 -7.49
CA ILE A 38 9.50 5.92 -7.15
C ILE A 38 8.36 4.93 -7.41
N ALA A 39 8.33 4.27 -8.57
CA ALA A 39 7.31 3.28 -8.89
C ALA A 39 7.29 2.09 -7.89
N GLN A 40 8.46 1.62 -7.45
CA GLN A 40 8.54 0.59 -6.42
C GLN A 40 7.99 1.05 -5.07
N ILE A 41 8.35 2.26 -4.64
CA ILE A 41 7.88 2.86 -3.39
C ILE A 41 6.36 3.06 -3.43
N THR A 42 5.84 3.59 -4.54
CA THR A 42 4.41 3.86 -4.78
C THR A 42 3.53 2.65 -4.45
N ASN A 43 3.95 1.44 -4.82
CA ASN A 43 3.20 0.22 -4.52
C ASN A 43 3.03 -0.04 -3.01
N TYR A 44 4.05 0.27 -2.21
CA TYR A 44 3.97 0.12 -0.75
C TYR A 44 3.16 1.25 -0.13
N VAL A 45 3.37 2.47 -0.59
CA VAL A 45 2.64 3.65 -0.14
C VAL A 45 1.14 3.49 -0.39
N ARG A 46 0.72 2.99 -1.55
CA ARG A 46 -0.70 2.74 -1.85
C ARG A 46 -1.38 1.83 -0.83
N ARG A 47 -0.71 0.76 -0.41
CA ARG A 47 -1.26 -0.17 0.58
C ARG A 47 -1.34 0.46 1.98
N LEU A 48 -0.34 1.25 2.34
CA LEU A 48 -0.34 2.03 3.57
C LEU A 48 -1.46 3.08 3.58
N GLU A 49 -1.65 3.83 2.49
CA GLU A 49 -2.76 4.77 2.34
C GLU A 49 -4.12 4.06 2.43
N SER A 50 -4.27 2.88 1.82
CA SER A 50 -5.48 2.06 1.96
C SER A 50 -5.74 1.66 3.42
N SER A 51 -4.70 1.38 4.19
CA SER A 51 -4.83 1.09 5.63
C SER A 51 -5.22 2.34 6.41
N ARG A 52 -4.55 3.47 6.11
CA ARG A 52 -4.78 4.79 6.70
C ARG A 52 -6.23 5.26 6.55
N ASN A 53 -6.82 5.06 5.37
CA ASN A 53 -8.21 5.41 5.10
C ASN A 53 -9.22 4.71 6.04
N ARG A 54 -8.81 3.62 6.69
CA ARG A 54 -9.65 2.87 7.63
C ARG A 54 -9.38 3.20 9.10
N PHE A 55 -8.42 4.09 9.42
CA PHE A 55 -8.18 4.51 10.80
C PHE A 55 -9.43 5.10 11.50
N PRO A 56 -10.30 5.88 10.81
CA PRO A 56 -11.56 6.32 11.42
C PRO A 56 -12.50 5.16 11.82
N GLU A 57 -12.43 4.02 11.13
CA GLU A 57 -13.20 2.81 11.48
C GLU A 57 -12.72 2.26 12.83
N LEU A 58 -11.39 2.16 13.01
CA LEU A 58 -10.76 1.74 14.27
C LEU A 58 -11.09 2.69 15.41
N LEU A 59 -10.98 4.01 15.19
CA LEU A 59 -11.35 5.01 16.19
C LEU A 59 -12.81 4.83 16.64
N ASN A 60 -13.72 4.64 15.69
CA ASN A 60 -15.13 4.43 16.00
C ASN A 60 -15.38 3.13 16.79
N TYR A 61 -14.57 2.08 16.64
CA TYR A 61 -14.65 0.91 17.52
C TYR A 61 -14.19 1.23 18.94
N ILE A 62 -13.10 1.99 19.10
CA ILE A 62 -12.59 2.45 20.40
C ILE A 62 -13.63 3.35 21.10
N GLU A 63 -14.19 4.34 20.40
CA GLU A 63 -15.22 5.26 20.91
C GLU A 63 -16.51 4.56 21.36
N LYS A 64 -16.76 3.34 20.88
CA LYS A 64 -17.93 2.52 21.21
C LYS A 64 -17.63 1.40 22.20
N ASP A 65 -16.43 1.37 22.78
CA ASP A 65 -15.95 0.28 23.63
C ASP A 65 -16.11 -1.10 22.97
N ASN A 66 -16.01 -1.17 21.64
CA ASN A 66 -16.19 -2.40 20.89
C ASN A 66 -14.87 -3.15 20.76
N TRP A 67 -14.37 -3.65 21.89
CA TRP A 67 -13.06 -4.29 22.04
C TRP A 67 -12.85 -5.49 21.10
N VAL A 68 -13.91 -6.26 20.83
CA VAL A 68 -13.86 -7.38 19.88
C VAL A 68 -13.53 -6.88 18.47
N ASN A 69 -14.11 -5.75 18.05
CA ASN A 69 -13.79 -5.19 16.75
C ASN A 69 -12.47 -4.41 16.74
N VAL A 70 -12.01 -3.87 17.86
CA VAL A 70 -10.64 -3.32 17.96
C VAL A 70 -9.62 -4.44 17.69
N ASP A 71 -9.72 -5.56 18.40
CA ASP A 71 -8.83 -6.73 18.25
C ASP A 71 -8.91 -7.36 16.85
N ASN A 72 -10.12 -7.55 16.31
CA ASN A 72 -10.28 -8.04 14.94
C ASN A 72 -9.68 -7.08 13.90
N PHE A 73 -9.71 -5.77 14.16
CA PHE A 73 -9.24 -4.77 13.21
C PHE A 73 -7.71 -4.74 13.14
N THR A 74 -7.02 -4.82 14.28
CA THR A 74 -5.54 -4.83 14.36
C THR A 74 -4.95 -6.07 13.72
N HIS A 75 -5.62 -7.23 13.85
CA HIS A 75 -5.16 -8.49 13.26
C HIS A 75 -5.65 -8.77 11.84
N GLY A 76 -6.78 -8.18 11.42
CA GLY A 76 -7.34 -8.36 10.09
C GLY A 76 -6.92 -7.25 9.13
N PRO A 77 -7.69 -6.15 9.03
CA PRO A 77 -7.36 -4.94 8.28
C PRO A 77 -5.92 -4.46 8.38
N LEU A 78 -5.34 -4.42 9.59
CA LEU A 78 -3.96 -3.98 9.79
C LEU A 78 -2.96 -5.13 9.91
N GLY A 79 -3.38 -6.39 9.74
CA GLY A 79 -2.53 -7.56 9.95
C GLY A 79 -1.31 -7.64 9.00
N GLN A 80 -1.36 -6.97 7.85
CA GLN A 80 -0.23 -6.89 6.91
C GLN A 80 0.68 -5.69 7.15
N LEU A 81 0.31 -4.77 8.04
CA LEU A 81 0.97 -3.48 8.19
C LEU A 81 2.46 -3.63 8.51
N ARG A 82 2.82 -4.57 9.39
CA ARG A 82 4.22 -4.89 9.72
C ARG A 82 5.08 -5.17 8.49
N ALA A 83 4.56 -5.98 7.58
CA ALA A 83 5.29 -6.36 6.37
C ALA A 83 5.37 -5.21 5.36
N GLU A 84 4.42 -4.30 5.36
CA GLU A 84 4.41 -3.10 4.51
C GLU A 84 5.40 -2.05 5.00
N LEU A 85 5.39 -1.75 6.30
CA LEU A 85 6.32 -0.84 6.97
C LEU A 85 7.78 -1.27 6.76
N LEU A 86 8.08 -2.55 7.00
CA LEU A 86 9.44 -3.08 6.81
C LEU A 86 9.91 -2.93 5.36
N ARG A 87 9.03 -3.19 4.40
CA ARG A 87 9.36 -3.07 2.98
C ARG A 87 9.57 -1.60 2.60
N LEU A 88 8.67 -0.70 3.00
CA LEU A 88 8.80 0.73 2.74
C LEU A 88 10.13 1.27 3.28
N SER A 89 10.43 1.03 4.55
CA SER A 89 11.64 1.53 5.21
C SER A 89 12.92 1.01 4.55
N GLY A 90 12.91 -0.19 3.96
CA GLY A 90 14.03 -0.72 3.17
C GLY A 90 14.14 -0.15 1.75
N GLN A 91 13.09 0.49 1.24
CA GLN A 91 13.08 1.12 -0.08
C GLN A 91 13.50 2.59 -0.06
N LEU A 92 13.51 3.27 1.09
CA LEU A 92 13.93 4.68 1.14
C LEU A 92 15.44 4.83 0.91
N LEU A 93 15.87 6.08 0.65
CA LEU A 93 17.29 6.42 0.56
C LEU A 93 18.01 6.08 1.87
N PRO A 94 19.31 5.70 1.81
CA PRO A 94 20.07 5.28 2.99
C PRO A 94 20.02 6.26 4.18
N GLU A 95 19.89 7.56 3.90
CA GLU A 95 19.77 8.61 4.92
C GLU A 95 18.43 8.60 5.67
N ASP A 96 17.35 8.19 5.02
CA ASP A 96 15.99 8.16 5.60
C ASP A 96 15.67 6.83 6.28
N GLN A 97 16.35 5.74 5.89
CA GLN A 97 16.03 4.39 6.41
C GLN A 97 16.09 4.28 7.94
N PRO A 98 17.07 4.86 8.67
CA PRO A 98 17.11 4.75 10.12
C PRO A 98 15.87 5.37 10.77
N LYS A 99 15.46 6.55 10.31
CA LYS A 99 14.26 7.24 10.82
C LYS A 99 13.00 6.47 10.47
N ALA A 100 12.90 5.94 9.25
CA ALA A 100 11.77 5.15 8.80
C ALA A 100 11.58 3.87 9.62
N LYS A 101 12.69 3.17 9.92
CA LYS A 101 12.69 1.96 10.76
C LYS A 101 12.26 2.27 12.19
N ALA A 102 12.81 3.33 12.79
CA ALA A 102 12.39 3.75 14.12
C ALA A 102 10.89 4.05 14.18
N LEU A 103 10.37 4.87 13.25
CA LEU A 103 8.92 5.13 13.17
C LEU A 103 8.11 3.85 12.93
N SER A 104 8.61 2.93 12.09
CA SER A 104 7.94 1.63 11.88
C SER A 104 7.86 0.81 13.16
N GLU A 105 8.87 0.86 14.01
CA GLU A 105 8.91 0.17 15.30
C GLU A 105 7.94 0.81 16.29
N GLU A 106 7.89 2.14 16.40
CA GLU A 106 6.94 2.85 17.25
C GLU A 106 5.48 2.59 16.82
N ILE A 107 5.17 2.67 15.52
CA ILE A 107 3.84 2.34 14.97
C ILE A 107 3.40 0.94 15.40
N LEU A 108 4.30 -0.05 15.33
CA LEU A 108 3.98 -1.41 15.72
C LEU A 108 3.84 -1.56 17.24
N GLY A 109 4.68 -0.87 18.02
CA GLY A 109 4.56 -0.82 19.47
C GLY A 109 3.23 -0.22 19.92
N HIS A 110 2.75 0.83 19.27
CA HIS A 110 1.45 1.42 19.55
C HIS A 110 0.29 0.49 19.22
N LEU A 111 0.38 -0.31 18.15
CA LEU A 111 -0.62 -1.34 17.87
C LEU A 111 -0.61 -2.46 18.92
N GLU A 112 0.57 -2.95 19.32
CA GLU A 112 0.70 -3.97 20.37
C GLU A 112 0.12 -3.46 21.71
N ASN A 113 0.38 -2.20 22.06
CA ASN A 113 -0.18 -1.59 23.27
C ASN A 113 -1.68 -1.31 23.15
N LEU A 114 -2.18 -0.98 21.95
CA LEU A 114 -3.61 -0.85 21.69
C LEU A 114 -4.33 -2.19 21.88
N ASP A 115 -3.73 -3.29 21.42
CA ASP A 115 -4.25 -4.65 21.64
C ASP A 115 -4.32 -4.96 23.14
N ALA A 116 -3.24 -4.70 23.89
CA ALA A 116 -3.22 -4.88 25.33
C ALA A 116 -4.29 -4.03 26.05
N ALA A 117 -4.43 -2.75 25.65
CA ALA A 117 -5.46 -1.87 26.19
C ALA A 117 -6.89 -2.36 25.85
N SER A 118 -7.08 -2.98 24.68
CA SER A 118 -8.36 -3.60 24.29
C SER A 118 -8.70 -4.81 25.16
N GLU A 119 -7.72 -5.68 25.42
CA GLU A 119 -7.88 -6.84 26.32
C GLU A 119 -8.26 -6.41 27.74
N GLU A 120 -7.61 -5.35 28.24
CA GLU A 120 -7.89 -4.75 29.55
C GLU A 120 -9.16 -3.87 29.56
N ARG A 121 -9.75 -3.59 28.40
CA ARG A 121 -10.88 -2.68 28.20
C ARG A 121 -10.60 -1.27 28.73
N ASN A 122 -9.35 -0.83 28.58
CA ASN A 122 -8.87 0.46 29.04
C ASN A 122 -9.03 1.51 27.93
N TYR A 123 -10.18 2.18 27.92
CA TYR A 123 -10.49 3.22 26.94
C TYR A 123 -9.46 4.35 26.88
N GLY A 124 -8.99 4.83 28.03
CA GLY A 124 -8.04 5.95 28.09
C GLY A 124 -6.71 5.59 27.44
N GLU A 125 -6.21 4.39 27.71
CA GLU A 125 -4.98 3.89 27.10
C GLU A 125 -5.17 3.58 25.62
N ALA A 126 -6.27 2.91 25.24
CA ALA A 126 -6.58 2.59 23.85
C ALA A 126 -6.65 3.85 22.97
N LEU A 127 -7.32 4.91 23.44
CA LEU A 127 -7.40 6.18 22.71
C LEU A 127 -6.04 6.88 22.62
N THR A 128 -5.19 6.75 23.65
CA THR A 128 -3.83 7.30 23.64
C THR A 128 -2.97 6.57 22.61
N GLN A 129 -2.92 5.24 22.67
CA GLN A 129 -2.16 4.42 21.72
C GLN A 129 -2.63 4.61 20.28
N TYR A 130 -3.94 4.74 20.05
CA TYR A 130 -4.47 5.07 18.73
C TYR A 130 -3.94 6.42 18.20
N ARG A 131 -3.87 7.46 19.04
CA ARG A 131 -3.40 8.79 18.61
C ARG A 131 -1.92 8.78 18.29
N GLU A 132 -1.10 8.13 19.12
CA GLU A 132 0.34 8.00 18.87
C GLU A 132 0.60 7.17 17.61
N PHE A 133 -0.12 6.05 17.44
CA PHE A 133 -0.12 5.25 16.21
C PHE A 133 -0.38 6.11 14.96
N VAL A 134 -1.45 6.92 14.96
CA VAL A 134 -1.76 7.80 13.84
C VAL A 134 -0.66 8.86 13.64
N GLY A 135 -0.16 9.44 14.74
CA GLY A 135 0.89 10.45 14.70
C GLY A 135 2.17 9.95 14.03
N ASP A 136 2.68 8.78 14.46
CA ASP A 136 3.89 8.19 13.90
C ASP A 136 3.67 7.67 12.48
N PHE A 137 2.47 7.20 12.16
CA PHE A 137 2.11 6.83 10.80
C PHE A 137 2.20 8.03 9.84
N GLU A 138 1.64 9.17 10.22
CA GLU A 138 1.75 10.42 9.44
C GLU A 138 3.20 10.91 9.37
N ALA A 139 3.96 10.79 10.47
CA ALA A 139 5.38 11.11 10.48
C ALA A 139 6.19 10.22 9.53
N LEU A 140 5.86 8.93 9.41
CA LEU A 140 6.47 8.02 8.45
C LEU A 140 6.10 8.40 7.02
N LEU A 141 4.82 8.69 6.74
CA LEU A 141 4.43 9.15 5.42
C LEU A 141 5.11 10.47 5.06
N SER A 142 5.40 11.35 6.03
CA SER A 142 6.07 12.63 5.81
C SER A 142 7.47 12.52 5.18
N ILE A 143 8.18 11.40 5.40
CA ILE A 143 9.52 11.16 4.88
C ILE A 143 9.52 10.40 3.55
N VAL A 144 8.36 9.92 3.10
CA VAL A 144 8.22 9.29 1.78
C VAL A 144 8.31 10.36 0.69
N PRO A 145 8.99 10.07 -0.45
CA PRO A 145 9.07 11.00 -1.57
C PRO A 145 7.69 11.45 -2.05
N GLU A 146 7.51 12.75 -2.23
CA GLU A 146 6.22 13.34 -2.63
C GLU A 146 5.68 12.74 -3.92
N GLY A 147 6.53 12.51 -4.92
CA GLY A 147 6.13 11.87 -6.18
C GLY A 147 5.52 10.47 -5.97
N ALA A 148 6.07 9.67 -5.05
CA ALA A 148 5.52 8.35 -4.75
C ALA A 148 4.19 8.41 -3.97
N ARG A 149 3.99 9.44 -3.14
CA ARG A 149 2.72 9.65 -2.43
C ARG A 149 1.63 10.12 -3.36
N GLN A 150 1.90 11.14 -4.18
CA GLN A 150 0.93 11.67 -5.11
C GLN A 150 0.50 10.60 -6.13
N ASP A 151 1.46 9.86 -6.69
CA ASP A 151 1.16 8.75 -7.61
C ASP A 151 0.28 7.67 -6.95
N ALA A 152 0.48 7.40 -5.65
CA ALA A 152 -0.33 6.43 -4.93
C ALA A 152 -1.78 6.91 -4.74
N ILE A 153 -1.97 8.19 -4.40
CA ILE A 153 -3.28 8.82 -4.22
C ILE A 153 -4.03 8.87 -5.56
N ASP A 154 -3.39 9.36 -6.62
CA ASP A 154 -3.97 9.47 -7.96
C ASP A 154 -4.40 8.10 -8.51
N GLN A 155 -3.64 7.04 -8.19
CA GLN A 155 -3.98 5.68 -8.61
C GLN A 155 -5.17 5.12 -7.81
N ALA A 156 -5.27 5.42 -6.52
CA ALA A 156 -6.42 5.02 -5.71
C ALA A 156 -7.72 5.67 -6.20
N GLU A 157 -7.69 6.95 -6.57
CA GLU A 157 -8.85 7.66 -7.14
C GLU A 157 -9.32 7.03 -8.46
N LYS A 158 -8.37 6.67 -9.34
CA LYS A 158 -8.69 5.99 -10.61
C LYS A 158 -9.30 4.60 -10.41
N GLU A 159 -8.81 3.83 -9.44
CA GLU A 159 -9.36 2.52 -9.11
C GLU A 159 -10.82 2.64 -8.62
N ALA A 160 -11.16 3.69 -7.85
CA ALA A 160 -12.52 3.96 -7.41
C ALA A 160 -13.47 4.34 -8.57
N ASP A 161 -13.05 5.23 -9.47
CA ASP A 161 -13.82 5.66 -10.66
C ASP A 161 -14.16 4.47 -11.59
N VAL A 162 -13.19 3.57 -11.81
CA VAL A 162 -13.41 2.37 -12.63
C VAL A 162 -14.46 1.44 -12.01
N TYR A 163 -14.47 1.30 -10.68
CA TYR A 163 -15.49 0.50 -10.01
C TYR A 163 -16.88 1.10 -10.18
N GLU A 164 -17.04 2.41 -10.00
CA GLU A 164 -18.33 3.08 -10.22
C GLU A 164 -18.81 2.95 -11.68
N MET A 165 -17.91 3.09 -12.64
CA MET A 165 -18.23 2.96 -14.07
C MET A 165 -18.66 1.54 -14.46
N THR A 166 -18.18 0.51 -13.76
CA THR A 166 -18.48 -0.90 -14.06
C THR A 166 -19.61 -1.49 -13.22
N THR A 167 -20.00 -0.83 -12.13
CA THR A 167 -21.07 -1.29 -11.22
C THR A 167 -22.34 -0.46 -11.29
N THR A 168 -22.31 0.71 -11.95
CA THR A 168 -23.52 1.46 -12.28
C THR A 168 -24.25 0.75 -13.43
N PHE A 169 -25.29 -0.02 -13.09
CA PHE A 169 -26.25 -0.50 -14.08
C PHE A 169 -26.96 0.73 -14.67
N PRO A 170 -27.05 0.89 -16.01
CA PRO A 170 -27.87 1.93 -16.58
C PRO A 170 -29.31 1.69 -16.11
N ASP A 171 -29.95 2.72 -15.54
CA ASP A 171 -31.35 2.67 -15.16
C ASP A 171 -32.12 2.04 -16.33
N GLU A 172 -32.76 0.89 -16.04
CA GLU A 172 -33.58 0.16 -16.99
C GLU A 172 -34.62 1.16 -17.50
N LYS A 173 -34.41 1.70 -18.71
CA LYS A 173 -35.39 2.54 -19.37
C LYS A 173 -36.67 1.73 -19.34
N GLU A 174 -37.62 2.18 -18.53
CA GLU A 174 -38.95 1.59 -18.40
C GLU A 174 -39.48 1.36 -19.81
N ILE A 175 -39.39 0.12 -20.29
CA ILE A 175 -40.01 -0.25 -21.55
C ILE A 175 -41.48 -0.31 -21.20
N ARG A 176 -42.16 0.85 -21.26
CA ARG A 176 -43.62 0.91 -21.23
C ARG A 176 -44.10 -0.08 -22.28
N ALA A 177 -44.69 -1.17 -21.82
CA ALA A 177 -45.45 -2.05 -22.70
C ALA A 177 -46.44 -1.17 -23.45
N ALA A 178 -46.34 -1.14 -24.78
CA ALA A 178 -47.29 -0.42 -25.61
C ALA A 178 -48.71 -0.95 -25.31
N GLU A 179 -49.63 -0.04 -25.03
CA GLU A 179 -51.01 -0.28 -24.60
C GLU A 179 -51.90 -0.82 -25.73
N GLU A 180 -51.40 -1.65 -26.65
CA GLU A 180 -52.16 -2.06 -27.85
C GLU A 180 -52.62 -3.52 -27.87
N ASP A 181 -52.15 -4.41 -26.98
CA ASP A 181 -52.49 -5.84 -27.10
C ASP A 181 -53.69 -6.30 -26.23
N MET A 182 -54.53 -5.38 -25.76
CA MET A 182 -55.74 -5.70 -24.97
C MET A 182 -57.05 -5.65 -25.77
N VAL A 183 -57.02 -5.68 -27.10
CA VAL A 183 -58.25 -5.88 -27.89
C VAL A 183 -58.50 -7.38 -28.05
N ARG A 184 -59.10 -7.99 -27.02
CA ARG A 184 -59.73 -9.31 -27.16
C ARG A 184 -60.86 -9.21 -28.18
N THR A 185 -60.61 -9.65 -29.40
CA THR A 185 -61.67 -9.91 -30.38
C THR A 185 -62.56 -11.04 -29.83
N PRO A 186 -63.89 -10.87 -29.71
CA PRO A 186 -64.75 -11.97 -29.31
C PRO A 186 -64.77 -13.02 -30.43
N VAL A 187 -64.41 -14.25 -30.08
CA VAL A 187 -64.56 -15.42 -30.96
C VAL A 187 -66.06 -15.66 -31.13
N LEU A 188 -66.57 -15.39 -32.34
CA LEU A 188 -67.92 -15.77 -32.75
C LEU A 188 -68.01 -17.30 -32.75
N LEU A 189 -68.83 -17.84 -31.85
CA LEU A 189 -69.27 -19.22 -31.89
C LEU A 189 -70.32 -19.33 -33.00
N ASP A 190 -69.88 -19.66 -34.21
CA ASP A 190 -70.77 -20.17 -35.24
C ASP A 190 -71.13 -21.62 -34.88
N GLY A 191 -72.40 -21.83 -34.54
CA GLY A 191 -72.99 -23.16 -34.57
C GLY A 191 -73.40 -23.51 -36.00
N ASP A 192 -73.19 -24.77 -36.40
CA ASP A 192 -74.28 -25.58 -36.95
C ASP A 192 -73.90 -27.07 -37.10
N THR A 193 -74.95 -27.89 -36.99
CA THR A 193 -75.11 -29.35 -37.25
C THR A 193 -74.55 -30.37 -36.25
#